data_AF-A0A5N1J544-F1
#
_entry.id   AF-A0A5N1J544-F1
#
_cell.length_a   1.000
_cell.length_b   1.000
_cell.length_c   1.000
_cell.angle_alpha   90.00
_cell.angle_beta   90.00
_cell.angle_gamma   90.00
#
_symmetry.space_group_name_H-M   'P 1'
#
loop_
_entity.id
_entity.type
_entity.pdbx_description
1 polymer ?
#
loop_
_entity_poly.entity_id
_entity_poly.type
_entity_poly.pdbx_seq_one_letter_code
_entity_poly.pdbx_strand_id
1 'polypeptide(L)'
;MTQIKLIMTVLTLGLFLFPACVPKYYAPTGINVPLFQEKNEVSANLSLACTADLSGPQAQVGYAFANHFGVIANGTYLSGLTPDNSPRGYGYLLEAGTGYFATLGKNLVFETYIGAGTGKVVNKRTDNPFSIDLKKIYFQPNFGYTSNKVDIAFSPRIVLIKYPDLYDGKKYITDIYGYPILENNERLILNDFQEDHFLVFEPAITIRGGWKQTKVQLQAVYSFHKIPYSEKLNINGGFYFTLAP
;
A
#
# COMPACT_ATOMS: atom_id res chain seq x y z
N MET A 1 -5.48 30.73 30.26
CA MET A 1 -5.51 30.96 28.79
C MET A 1 -4.14 30.82 28.11
N THR A 2 -3.02 30.95 28.81
CA THR A 2 -1.65 30.90 28.26
C THR A 2 -1.20 29.49 27.86
N GLN A 3 -1.58 28.45 28.62
CA GLN A 3 -1.23 27.04 28.35
C GLN A 3 -1.89 26.48 27.07
N ILE A 4 -3.15 26.84 26.81
CA ILE A 4 -3.90 26.39 25.62
C ILE A 4 -3.33 27.04 24.35
N LYS A 5 -2.91 28.31 24.43
CA LYS A 5 -2.24 28.99 23.32
C LYS A 5 -0.88 28.37 23.01
N LEU A 6 -0.11 27.98 24.03
CA LEU A 6 1.17 27.30 23.84
C LEU A 6 1.00 25.93 23.15
N ILE A 7 0.01 25.14 23.57
CA ILE A 7 -0.30 23.84 22.94
C ILE A 7 -0.75 24.04 21.49
N MET A 8 -1.62 25.02 21.22
CA MET A 8 -2.02 25.34 19.84
C MET A 8 -0.85 25.85 19.00
N THR A 9 0.03 26.70 19.55
CA THR A 9 1.22 27.18 18.83
C THR A 9 2.20 26.05 18.53
N VAL A 10 2.40 25.09 19.43
CA VAL A 10 3.22 23.88 19.18
C VAL A 10 2.56 22.96 18.13
N LEU A 11 1.24 22.80 18.16
CA LEU A 11 0.48 22.06 17.13
C LEU A 11 0.51 22.73 15.75
N THR A 12 0.53 24.07 15.72
CA THR A 12 0.58 24.83 14.47
C THR A 12 2.01 24.93 13.91
N LEU A 13 3.03 24.93 14.78
CA LEU A 13 4.45 24.96 14.38
C LEU A 13 4.96 23.58 13.95
N GLY A 14 4.34 22.50 14.42
CA GLY A 14 4.56 21.13 13.91
C GLY A 14 4.00 20.90 12.50
N LEU A 15 3.24 21.86 11.94
CA LEU A 15 2.58 21.76 10.64
C LEU A 15 3.40 22.32 9.46
N PHE A 16 4.64 22.75 9.70
CA PHE A 16 5.57 23.24 8.68
C PHE A 16 6.76 22.31 8.46
N LEU A 17 6.51 21.00 8.38
CA LEU A 17 7.46 20.09 7.76
C LEU A 17 7.37 20.31 6.25
N PHE A 18 8.29 21.10 5.70
CA PHE A 18 8.49 21.22 4.27
C PHE A 18 8.66 19.81 3.68
N PRO A 19 7.78 19.34 2.77
CA PRO A 19 8.03 18.10 2.06
C PRO A 19 9.22 18.35 1.14
N ALA A 20 10.41 17.92 1.57
CA ALA A 20 11.53 17.79 0.66
C ALA A 20 11.09 16.82 -0.44
N CYS A 21 10.96 17.31 -1.67
CA CYS A 21 10.54 16.52 -2.82
C CYS A 21 11.68 15.58 -3.23
N VAL A 22 11.83 14.49 -2.50
CA VAL A 22 12.79 13.44 -2.79
C VAL A 22 12.07 12.34 -3.57
N PRO A 23 12.69 11.74 -4.61
CA PRO A 23 12.12 10.59 -5.31
C PRO A 23 11.68 9.51 -4.33
N LYS A 24 10.48 8.96 -4.51
CA LYS A 24 9.98 7.86 -3.68
C LYS A 24 10.07 6.56 -4.45
N TYR A 25 10.80 5.57 -3.94
CA TYR A 25 10.97 4.27 -4.61
C TYR A 25 10.00 3.19 -4.14
N TYR A 26 9.36 3.42 -3.00
CA TYR A 26 8.36 2.51 -2.44
C TYR A 26 7.38 3.25 -1.55
N ALA A 27 6.13 2.79 -1.55
CA ALA A 27 5.15 3.16 -0.55
C ALA A 27 4.29 1.95 -0.17
N PRO A 28 3.98 1.75 1.12
CA PRO A 28 3.06 0.71 1.53
C PRO A 28 1.68 0.94 0.92
N THR A 29 1.00 -0.16 0.55
CA THR A 29 -0.35 -0.17 0.01
C THR A 29 -1.34 -0.70 1.04
N GLY A 30 -2.63 -0.40 0.83
CA GLY A 30 -3.70 -0.96 1.62
C GLY A 30 -3.69 -2.49 1.58
N ILE A 31 -3.90 -3.09 2.74
CA ILE A 31 -3.93 -4.54 2.92
C ILE A 31 -5.37 -5.03 2.75
N ASN A 32 -5.59 -6.02 1.90
CA ASN A 32 -6.91 -6.59 1.68
C ASN A 32 -7.23 -7.64 2.75
N VAL A 33 -8.30 -7.36 3.49
CA VAL A 33 -8.72 -8.14 4.65
C VAL A 33 -10.21 -8.47 4.49
N PRO A 34 -10.57 -9.47 3.67
CA PRO A 34 -11.97 -9.80 3.42
C PRO A 34 -12.75 -10.22 4.67
N LEU A 35 -12.10 -10.92 5.62
CA LEU A 35 -12.75 -11.55 6.77
C LEU A 35 -13.88 -12.51 6.36
N PHE A 36 -13.63 -13.34 5.34
CA PHE A 36 -14.63 -14.30 4.86
C PHE A 36 -15.07 -15.25 5.97
N GLN A 37 -16.39 -15.52 6.04
CA GLN A 37 -16.95 -16.50 6.97
C GLN A 37 -17.42 -17.76 6.24
N GLU A 38 -18.00 -17.60 5.05
CA GLU A 38 -18.61 -18.66 4.28
C GLU A 38 -18.18 -18.66 2.80
N LYS A 39 -18.42 -19.78 2.13
CA LYS A 39 -18.24 -19.89 0.67
C LYS A 39 -19.21 -18.96 -0.05
N ASN A 40 -18.78 -18.47 -1.21
CA ASN A 40 -19.49 -17.56 -2.11
C ASN A 40 -19.64 -16.13 -1.59
N GLU A 41 -18.96 -15.77 -0.52
CA GLU A 41 -18.83 -14.37 -0.13
C GLU A 41 -17.94 -13.60 -1.11
N VAL A 42 -18.38 -12.40 -1.48
CA VAL A 42 -17.61 -11.43 -2.26
C VAL A 42 -17.37 -10.21 -1.39
N SER A 43 -16.12 -9.74 -1.37
CA SER A 43 -15.74 -8.48 -0.76
C SER A 43 -15.24 -7.50 -1.81
N ALA A 44 -15.55 -6.22 -1.62
CA ALA A 44 -15.01 -5.14 -2.43
C ALA A 44 -14.72 -3.92 -1.57
N ASN A 45 -13.62 -3.22 -1.85
CA ASN A 45 -13.23 -1.99 -1.20
C ASN A 45 -12.82 -0.96 -2.25
N LEU A 46 -13.30 0.27 -2.08
CA LEU A 46 -12.79 1.44 -2.79
C LEU A 46 -12.36 2.45 -1.74
N SER A 47 -11.09 2.84 -1.75
CA SER A 47 -10.50 3.74 -0.76
C SER A 47 -9.56 4.75 -1.39
N LEU A 48 -9.31 5.83 -0.66
CA LEU A 48 -8.22 6.77 -0.94
C LEU A 48 -7.11 6.50 0.06
N ALA A 49 -5.89 6.30 -0.43
CA ALA A 49 -4.69 6.26 0.38
C ALA A 49 -4.04 7.64 0.46
N CYS A 50 -3.47 7.92 1.62
CA CYS A 50 -2.61 9.05 1.90
C CYS A 50 -1.37 8.56 2.64
N THR A 51 -0.21 9.00 2.16
CA THR A 51 1.11 8.85 2.80
C THR A 51 1.66 10.25 3.12
N ALA A 52 2.93 10.40 3.46
CA ALA A 52 3.47 11.74 3.72
C ALA A 52 3.47 12.60 2.45
N ASP A 53 3.90 12.03 1.31
CA ASP A 53 4.10 12.78 0.06
C ASP A 53 3.19 12.33 -1.11
N LEU A 54 2.51 11.20 -0.98
CA LEU A 54 1.70 10.60 -2.03
C LEU A 54 0.25 10.38 -1.59
N SER A 55 -0.70 10.51 -2.52
CA SER A 55 -2.08 10.09 -2.34
C SER A 55 -2.67 9.51 -3.62
N GLY A 56 -3.76 8.75 -3.49
CA GLY A 56 -4.50 8.27 -4.65
C GLY A 56 -5.45 7.11 -4.34
N PRO A 57 -6.18 6.64 -5.37
CA PRO A 57 -7.18 5.61 -5.22
C PRO A 57 -6.58 4.21 -5.03
N GLN A 58 -7.32 3.40 -4.29
CA GLN A 58 -7.09 1.97 -4.11
C GLN A 58 -8.39 1.22 -4.29
N ALA A 59 -8.32 0.09 -4.98
CA ALA A 59 -9.40 -0.86 -5.14
C ALA A 59 -8.94 -2.23 -4.66
N GLN A 60 -9.78 -2.92 -3.90
CA GLN A 60 -9.49 -4.26 -3.40
C GLN A 60 -10.72 -5.11 -3.58
N VAL A 61 -10.56 -6.35 -4.01
CA VAL A 61 -11.66 -7.30 -4.19
C VAL A 61 -11.25 -8.66 -3.66
N GLY A 62 -12.21 -9.44 -3.21
CA GLY A 62 -11.98 -10.81 -2.81
C GLY A 62 -13.18 -11.68 -3.10
N TYR A 63 -12.94 -12.99 -3.22
CA TYR A 63 -13.98 -13.99 -3.40
C TYR A 63 -13.63 -15.30 -2.68
N ALA A 64 -14.55 -15.79 -1.86
CA ALA A 64 -14.48 -17.09 -1.21
C ALA A 64 -15.00 -18.19 -2.15
N PHE A 65 -14.13 -18.75 -3.00
CA PHE A 65 -14.54 -19.72 -4.02
C PHE A 65 -14.82 -21.13 -3.49
N ALA A 66 -14.32 -21.47 -2.30
CA ALA A 66 -14.60 -22.74 -1.64
C ALA A 66 -14.70 -22.56 -0.12
N ASN A 67 -15.15 -23.62 0.57
CA ASN A 67 -15.11 -23.63 2.03
C ASN A 67 -13.67 -23.41 2.47
N HIS A 68 -13.44 -22.37 3.26
CA HIS A 68 -12.12 -21.98 3.77
C HIS A 68 -11.11 -21.50 2.74
N PHE A 69 -11.44 -21.35 1.45
CA PHE A 69 -10.48 -20.86 0.46
C PHE A 69 -11.00 -19.66 -0.30
N GLY A 70 -10.13 -18.67 -0.45
CA GLY A 70 -10.44 -17.41 -1.11
C GLY A 70 -9.32 -16.93 -2.01
N VAL A 71 -9.67 -15.99 -2.87
CA VAL A 71 -8.75 -15.19 -3.67
C VAL A 71 -8.94 -13.72 -3.36
N ILE A 72 -7.87 -12.95 -3.48
CA ILE A 72 -7.86 -11.50 -3.31
C ILE A 72 -7.12 -10.86 -4.48
N ALA A 73 -7.53 -9.64 -4.85
CA ALA A 73 -6.81 -8.81 -5.80
C ALA A 73 -6.90 -7.34 -5.40
N ASN A 74 -5.79 -6.62 -5.54
CA ASN A 74 -5.65 -5.22 -5.14
C ASN A 74 -5.04 -4.42 -6.29
N GLY A 75 -5.53 -3.20 -6.46
CA GLY A 75 -4.94 -2.20 -7.34
C GLY A 75 -4.78 -0.89 -6.60
N THR A 76 -3.58 -0.34 -6.63
CA THR A 76 -3.25 0.94 -5.99
C THR A 76 -2.63 1.85 -7.04
N TYR A 77 -3.07 3.10 -7.07
CA TYR A 77 -2.42 4.18 -7.81
C TYR A 77 -2.15 5.32 -6.84
N LEU A 78 -0.90 5.77 -6.75
CA LEU A 78 -0.48 6.87 -5.91
C LEU A 78 0.24 7.92 -6.76
N SER A 79 0.00 9.18 -6.47
CA SER A 79 0.65 10.32 -7.14
C SER A 79 1.11 11.34 -6.12
N GLY A 80 2.17 12.07 -6.46
CA GLY A 80 2.70 13.13 -5.59
C GLY A 80 1.71 14.27 -5.36
N LEU A 81 1.61 14.72 -4.11
CA LEU A 81 0.79 15.87 -3.70
C LEU A 81 1.51 17.18 -4.06
N THR A 82 0.85 18.07 -4.81
CA THR A 82 1.45 19.35 -5.22
C THR A 82 0.50 20.53 -5.10
N PRO A 83 0.94 21.68 -4.55
CA PRO A 83 0.17 22.92 -4.61
C PRO A 83 0.08 23.53 -6.02
N ASP A 84 0.96 23.12 -6.95
CA ASP A 84 1.19 23.78 -8.24
C ASP A 84 0.64 23.00 -9.46
N ASN A 85 -0.14 21.93 -9.24
CA ASN A 85 -0.69 21.04 -10.29
C ASN A 85 0.34 20.46 -11.29
N SER A 86 1.63 20.45 -10.95
CA SER A 86 2.66 19.86 -11.80
C SER A 86 2.79 18.34 -11.53
N PRO A 87 2.75 17.46 -12.55
CA PRO A 87 2.84 16.02 -12.32
C PRO A 87 4.26 15.63 -11.86
N ARG A 88 4.46 15.40 -10.54
CA ARG A 88 5.78 15.09 -9.93
C ARG A 88 6.22 13.64 -10.06
N GLY A 89 5.29 12.75 -10.36
CA GLY A 89 5.51 11.32 -10.43
C GLY A 89 4.27 10.56 -9.98
N TYR A 90 4.22 9.29 -10.35
CA TYR A 90 3.15 8.39 -9.94
C TYR A 90 3.69 6.98 -9.82
N GLY A 91 3.00 6.16 -9.04
CA GLY A 91 3.25 4.75 -8.96
C GLY A 91 1.95 3.98 -9.01
N TYR A 92 2.00 2.77 -9.56
CA TYR A 92 0.90 1.83 -9.45
C TYR A 92 1.40 0.46 -9.02
N LEU A 93 0.54 -0.29 -8.36
CA LEU A 93 0.80 -1.64 -7.91
C LEU A 93 -0.46 -2.48 -8.08
N LEU A 94 -0.31 -3.61 -8.76
CA LEU A 94 -1.33 -4.63 -8.89
C LEU A 94 -0.88 -5.86 -8.12
N GLU A 95 -1.76 -6.42 -7.30
CA GLU A 95 -1.49 -7.57 -6.46
C GLU A 95 -2.61 -8.59 -6.61
N ALA A 96 -2.27 -9.87 -6.56
CA ALA A 96 -3.23 -10.95 -6.47
C ALA A 96 -2.70 -12.02 -5.51
N GLY A 97 -3.61 -12.71 -4.85
CA GLY A 97 -3.26 -13.73 -3.86
C GLY A 97 -4.38 -14.74 -3.68
N THR A 98 -4.02 -15.88 -3.10
CA THR A 98 -4.95 -16.91 -2.66
C THR A 98 -4.62 -17.31 -1.24
N GLY A 99 -5.62 -17.82 -0.53
CA GLY A 99 -5.48 -18.02 0.88
C GLY A 99 -6.51 -18.93 1.48
N TYR A 100 -6.31 -19.14 2.78
CA TYR A 100 -7.16 -19.94 3.64
C TYR A 100 -7.85 -19.03 4.65
N PHE A 101 -9.12 -19.28 4.96
CA PHE A 101 -9.86 -18.58 6.01
C PHE A 101 -10.61 -19.55 6.92
N ALA A 102 -10.74 -19.23 8.20
CA ALA A 102 -11.47 -20.01 9.17
C ALA A 102 -12.14 -19.10 10.20
N THR A 103 -13.41 -19.38 10.46
CA THR A 103 -14.17 -18.73 11.52
C THR A 103 -13.88 -19.43 12.85
N LEU A 104 -13.32 -18.68 13.81
CA LEU A 104 -13.00 -19.14 15.15
C LEU A 104 -14.15 -18.75 16.11
N GLY A 105 -15.21 -19.55 16.14
CA GLY A 105 -16.42 -19.25 16.91
C GLY A 105 -17.42 -18.44 16.09
N LYS A 106 -18.08 -17.42 16.69
CA LYS A 106 -19.17 -16.68 16.02
C LYS A 106 -18.72 -15.48 15.18
N ASN A 107 -17.68 -14.77 15.64
CA ASN A 107 -17.33 -13.46 15.10
C ASN A 107 -15.83 -13.28 14.89
N LEU A 108 -14.98 -14.23 15.30
CA LEU A 108 -13.56 -14.16 15.04
C LEU A 108 -13.27 -14.90 13.74
N VAL A 109 -12.41 -14.32 12.91
CA VAL A 109 -11.96 -14.89 11.65
C VAL A 109 -10.45 -14.83 11.64
N PHE A 110 -9.84 -15.97 11.36
CA PHE A 110 -8.45 -16.05 10.96
C PHE A 110 -8.41 -16.25 9.45
N GLU A 111 -7.61 -15.49 8.74
CA GLU A 111 -7.37 -15.72 7.32
C GLU A 111 -5.89 -15.49 7.00
N THR A 112 -5.38 -16.17 6.00
CA THR A 112 -4.00 -16.02 5.57
C THR A 112 -3.92 -16.12 4.07
N TYR A 113 -3.20 -15.18 3.45
CA TYR A 113 -3.01 -15.13 2.00
C TYR A 113 -1.53 -15.14 1.66
N ILE A 114 -1.19 -15.86 0.61
CA ILE A 114 0.06 -15.73 -0.11
C ILE A 114 -0.23 -15.15 -1.48
N GLY A 115 0.63 -14.26 -1.96
CA GLY A 115 0.39 -13.63 -3.24
C GLY A 115 1.63 -12.98 -3.82
N ALA A 116 1.41 -12.39 -4.99
CA ALA A 116 2.43 -11.67 -5.73
C ALA A 116 1.84 -10.38 -6.30
N GLY A 117 2.71 -9.44 -6.63
CA GLY A 117 2.34 -8.19 -7.26
C GLY A 117 3.41 -7.65 -8.18
N THR A 118 2.97 -6.79 -9.09
CA THR A 118 3.82 -6.06 -10.02
C THR A 118 3.38 -4.61 -10.06
N GLY A 119 4.35 -3.71 -10.16
CA GLY A 119 4.10 -2.28 -10.15
C GLY A 119 5.21 -1.52 -10.83
N LYS A 120 4.99 -0.22 -10.96
CA LYS A 120 5.97 0.70 -11.53
C LYS A 120 5.91 1.99 -10.75
N VAL A 121 7.07 2.60 -10.56
CA VAL A 121 7.24 3.93 -9.99
C VAL A 121 7.86 4.81 -11.06
N VAL A 122 7.21 5.94 -11.34
CA VAL A 122 7.64 6.93 -12.33
C VAL A 122 7.89 8.25 -11.63
N ASN A 123 9.09 8.79 -11.74
CA ASN A 123 9.44 10.12 -11.28
C ASN A 123 9.59 11.07 -12.47
N LYS A 124 8.95 12.23 -12.39
CA LYS A 124 8.95 13.24 -13.46
C LYS A 124 9.66 14.55 -13.08
N ARG A 125 10.12 14.70 -11.83
CA ARG A 125 10.60 15.98 -11.26
C ARG A 125 12.04 15.92 -10.76
N THR A 126 12.91 15.35 -11.56
CA THR A 126 14.33 15.70 -11.50
C THR A 126 14.71 16.23 -12.87
N ASP A 127 15.90 16.81 -13.03
CA ASP A 127 16.46 17.16 -14.36
C ASP A 127 16.61 15.93 -15.30
N ASN A 128 15.99 14.80 -14.94
CA ASN A 128 16.46 13.43 -15.05
C ASN A 128 15.34 12.41 -14.72
N PRO A 129 14.20 12.44 -15.45
CA PRO A 129 13.03 11.58 -15.19
C PRO A 129 13.42 10.09 -15.25
N PHE A 130 12.78 9.27 -14.41
CA PHE A 130 13.07 7.82 -14.38
C PHE A 130 11.81 6.98 -14.14
N SER A 131 11.87 5.72 -14.56
CA SER A 131 10.92 4.68 -14.22
C SER A 131 11.65 3.48 -13.61
N ILE A 132 11.06 2.87 -12.58
CA ILE A 132 11.56 1.63 -11.97
C ILE A 132 10.40 0.66 -11.81
N ASP A 133 10.56 -0.55 -12.31
CA ASP A 133 9.64 -1.66 -12.10
C ASP A 133 9.87 -2.32 -10.74
N LEU A 134 8.77 -2.74 -10.12
CA LEU A 134 8.74 -3.39 -8.83
C LEU A 134 7.99 -4.71 -8.97
N LYS A 135 8.54 -5.77 -8.40
CA LYS A 135 7.86 -7.05 -8.20
C LYS A 135 7.85 -7.35 -6.72
N LYS A 136 6.79 -7.97 -6.23
CA LYS A 136 6.75 -8.40 -4.85
C LYS A 136 6.07 -9.75 -4.68
N ILE A 137 6.48 -10.49 -3.68
CA ILE A 137 5.75 -11.64 -3.14
C ILE A 137 5.46 -11.35 -1.67
N TYR A 138 4.32 -11.81 -1.17
CA TYR A 138 3.92 -11.54 0.19
C TYR A 138 3.23 -12.71 0.87
N PHE A 139 3.36 -12.75 2.18
CA PHE A 139 2.60 -13.60 3.08
C PHE A 139 1.89 -12.73 4.11
N GLN A 140 0.58 -12.93 4.27
CA GLN A 140 -0.30 -12.03 4.98
C GLN A 140 -1.29 -12.81 5.85
N PRO A 141 -0.92 -13.14 7.10
CA PRO A 141 -1.90 -13.58 8.09
C PRO A 141 -2.69 -12.39 8.64
N ASN A 142 -3.99 -12.58 8.83
CA ASN A 142 -4.92 -11.63 9.41
C ASN A 142 -5.69 -12.30 10.55
N PHE A 143 -5.90 -11.55 11.62
CA PHE A 143 -6.83 -11.90 12.70
C PHE A 143 -7.86 -10.79 12.83
N GLY A 144 -9.13 -11.13 12.66
CA GLY A 144 -10.21 -10.16 12.69
C GLY A 144 -11.38 -10.58 13.55
N TYR A 145 -12.06 -9.58 14.08
CA TYR A 145 -13.42 -9.65 14.58
C TYR A 145 -14.34 -9.04 13.53
N THR A 146 -15.41 -9.74 13.16
CA THR A 146 -16.42 -9.23 12.23
C THR A 146 -17.84 -9.42 12.77
N SER A 147 -18.67 -8.41 12.52
CA SER A 147 -20.08 -8.40 12.90
C SER A 147 -20.92 -7.61 11.88
N ASN A 148 -22.24 -7.57 12.09
CA ASN A 148 -23.14 -6.80 11.23
C ASN A 148 -22.87 -5.28 11.25
N LYS A 149 -22.17 -4.75 12.26
CA LYS A 149 -21.96 -3.30 12.43
C LYS A 149 -20.50 -2.87 12.43
N VAL A 150 -19.62 -3.71 12.97
CA VAL A 150 -18.22 -3.36 13.22
C VAL A 150 -17.32 -4.53 12.82
N ASP A 151 -16.23 -4.21 12.13
CA ASP A 151 -15.10 -5.11 11.95
C ASP A 151 -13.82 -4.47 12.48
N ILE A 152 -12.96 -5.26 13.08
CA ILE A 152 -11.63 -4.86 13.52
C ILE A 152 -10.67 -5.97 13.11
N ALA A 153 -9.56 -5.64 12.46
CA ALA A 153 -8.58 -6.64 12.07
C ALA A 153 -7.15 -6.15 12.28
N PHE A 154 -6.30 -7.07 12.72
CA PHE A 154 -4.86 -6.92 12.74
C PHE A 154 -4.25 -7.80 11.63
N SER A 155 -3.42 -7.19 10.79
CA SER A 155 -2.97 -7.77 9.53
C SER A 155 -1.48 -7.51 9.32
N PRO A 156 -0.58 -8.29 9.94
CA PRO A 156 0.82 -8.28 9.59
C PRO A 156 1.04 -8.87 8.19
N ARG A 157 1.87 -8.21 7.39
CA ARG A 157 2.30 -8.68 6.07
C ARG A 157 3.81 -8.72 5.99
N ILE A 158 4.37 -9.85 5.57
CA ILE A 158 5.78 -9.96 5.21
C ILE A 158 5.86 -9.91 3.69
N VAL A 159 6.71 -9.04 3.14
CA VAL A 159 6.85 -8.82 1.71
C VAL A 159 8.32 -8.94 1.33
N LEU A 160 8.62 -9.68 0.27
CA LEU A 160 9.89 -9.60 -0.43
C LEU A 160 9.67 -8.78 -1.71
N ILE A 161 10.34 -7.63 -1.79
CA ILE A 161 10.30 -6.74 -2.95
C ILE A 161 11.56 -6.95 -3.76
N LYS A 162 11.44 -6.97 -5.09
CA LYS A 162 12.54 -6.99 -6.04
C LYS A 162 12.35 -5.87 -7.05
N TYR A 163 13.46 -5.25 -7.46
CA TYR A 163 13.53 -4.25 -8.52
C TYR A 163 14.23 -4.87 -9.74
N PRO A 164 13.50 -5.44 -10.71
CA PRO A 164 14.08 -6.20 -11.82
C PRO A 164 15.04 -5.37 -12.68
N ASP A 165 14.76 -4.08 -12.82
CA ASP A 165 15.56 -3.13 -13.60
C ASP A 165 16.95 -2.87 -13.00
N LEU A 166 17.22 -3.38 -11.79
CA LEU A 166 18.50 -3.26 -11.09
C LEU A 166 19.36 -4.54 -11.17
N TYR A 167 18.91 -5.59 -11.85
CA TYR A 167 19.62 -6.88 -11.94
C TYR A 167 20.62 -6.94 -13.11
N ASP A 168 21.81 -7.50 -12.85
CA ASP A 168 22.83 -7.89 -13.85
C ASP A 168 23.53 -6.76 -14.65
N GLY A 169 23.85 -5.63 -14.01
CA GLY A 169 24.77 -4.62 -14.57
C GLY A 169 24.34 -3.96 -15.90
N LYS A 170 23.17 -4.30 -16.43
CA LYS A 170 22.55 -3.72 -17.63
C LYS A 170 21.39 -2.84 -17.18
N LYS A 171 21.72 -1.57 -17.04
CA LYS A 171 20.84 -0.51 -16.56
C LYS A 171 20.03 0.01 -17.74
N TYR A 172 18.75 -0.30 -17.75
CA TYR A 172 17.80 0.42 -18.60
C TYR A 172 16.82 1.13 -17.67
N ILE A 173 17.31 2.12 -16.95
CA ILE A 173 16.39 3.16 -16.51
C ILE A 173 15.99 3.86 -17.80
N THR A 174 14.78 3.59 -18.27
CA THR A 174 14.29 4.20 -19.50
C THR A 174 13.58 5.50 -19.19
N ASP A 175 13.72 6.48 -20.06
CA ASP A 175 12.85 7.65 -20.05
C ASP A 175 11.39 7.25 -20.35
N ILE A 176 10.48 8.22 -20.36
CA ILE A 176 9.06 7.98 -20.66
C ILE A 176 8.79 7.46 -22.08
N TYR A 177 9.81 7.38 -22.94
CA TYR A 177 9.75 6.90 -24.33
C TYR A 177 10.48 5.58 -24.56
N GLY A 178 11.09 4.99 -23.52
CA GLY A 178 11.80 3.71 -23.62
C GLY A 178 13.29 3.85 -23.98
N TYR A 179 13.86 5.05 -24.02
CA TYR A 179 15.29 5.25 -24.28
C TYR A 179 16.12 5.17 -22.99
N PRO A 180 17.29 4.51 -22.99
CA PRO A 180 18.18 4.47 -21.82
C PRO A 180 18.61 5.87 -21.41
N ILE A 181 18.47 6.19 -20.13
CA ILE A 181 18.82 7.50 -19.57
C ILE A 181 20.33 7.58 -19.34
N LEU A 182 20.94 8.69 -19.77
CA LEU A 182 22.38 8.95 -19.74
C LEU A 182 23.01 8.86 -18.33
N GLU A 183 24.25 8.37 -18.29
CA GLU A 183 25.14 7.98 -17.16
C GLU A 183 25.02 8.67 -15.78
N ASN A 184 24.55 9.91 -15.70
CA ASN A 184 24.52 10.67 -14.44
C ASN A 184 23.36 10.25 -13.51
N ASN A 185 22.24 9.76 -14.05
CA ASN A 185 21.08 9.34 -13.25
C ASN A 185 21.17 7.92 -12.75
N GLU A 186 21.75 7.09 -13.59
CA GLU A 186 22.15 5.74 -13.22
C GLU A 186 23.06 5.78 -11.99
N ARG A 187 24.05 6.67 -11.93
CA ARG A 187 24.91 6.77 -10.74
C ARG A 187 24.14 7.12 -9.46
N LEU A 188 23.16 8.03 -9.50
CA LEU A 188 22.42 8.43 -8.30
C LEU A 188 21.52 7.30 -7.79
N ILE A 189 20.70 6.71 -8.65
CA ILE A 189 19.78 5.62 -8.26
C ILE A 189 20.57 4.38 -7.84
N LEU A 190 21.67 4.03 -8.53
CA LEU A 190 22.48 2.87 -8.13
C LEU A 190 23.39 3.11 -6.94
N ASN A 191 23.70 4.35 -6.59
CA ASN A 191 24.34 4.65 -5.31
C ASN A 191 23.36 4.51 -4.15
N ASP A 192 22.06 4.77 -4.38
CA ASP A 192 21.03 4.60 -3.36
C ASP A 192 20.74 3.12 -3.07
N PHE A 193 20.75 2.28 -4.11
CA PHE A 193 20.45 0.85 -4.02
C PHE A 193 21.71 -0.01 -3.90
N GLN A 194 21.97 -0.52 -2.70
CA GLN A 194 23.04 -1.51 -2.45
C GLN A 194 22.62 -2.96 -2.77
N GLU A 195 21.31 -3.21 -2.85
CA GLU A 195 20.69 -4.52 -3.07
C GLU A 195 19.51 -4.36 -4.06
N ASP A 196 19.20 -5.41 -4.83
CA ASP A 196 18.06 -5.44 -5.78
C ASP A 196 16.78 -6.01 -5.15
N HIS A 197 16.88 -6.53 -3.92
CA HIS A 197 15.78 -7.13 -3.18
C HIS A 197 15.74 -6.65 -1.73
N PHE A 198 14.54 -6.52 -1.18
CA PHE A 198 14.33 -6.00 0.17
C PHE A 198 13.25 -6.79 0.89
N LEU A 199 13.54 -7.20 2.11
CA LEU A 199 12.53 -7.71 3.03
C LEU A 199 11.82 -6.54 3.73
N VAL A 200 10.50 -6.61 3.75
CA VAL A 200 9.61 -5.59 4.31
C VAL A 200 8.63 -6.26 5.26
N PHE A 201 8.42 -5.67 6.43
CA PHE A 201 7.39 -6.07 7.38
C PHE A 201 6.37 -4.96 7.55
N GLU A 202 5.09 -5.26 7.30
CA GLU A 202 4.02 -4.28 7.21
C GLU A 202 2.84 -4.64 8.12
N PRO A 203 2.89 -4.30 9.42
CA PRO A 203 1.73 -4.42 10.28
C PRO A 203 0.65 -3.40 9.89
N ALA A 204 -0.59 -3.87 9.85
CA ALA A 204 -1.75 -3.03 9.65
C ALA A 204 -2.85 -3.27 10.69
N ILE A 205 -3.61 -2.21 10.94
CA ILE A 205 -4.87 -2.26 11.69
C ILE A 205 -5.96 -1.74 10.78
N THR A 206 -7.05 -2.48 10.67
CA THR A 206 -8.25 -2.13 9.92
C THR A 206 -9.42 -2.00 10.87
N ILE A 207 -10.19 -0.93 10.75
CA ILE A 207 -11.45 -0.72 11.45
C ILE A 207 -12.52 -0.43 10.42
N ARG A 208 -13.66 -1.10 10.53
CA ARG A 208 -14.83 -0.86 9.69
C ARG A 208 -16.06 -0.64 10.56
N GLY A 209 -16.91 0.31 10.16
CA GLY A 209 -18.17 0.60 10.84
C GLY A 209 -19.28 0.89 9.85
N GLY A 210 -20.48 0.36 10.10
CA GLY A 210 -21.65 0.63 9.25
C GLY A 210 -22.74 -0.44 9.36
N TRP A 211 -23.21 -0.90 8.20
CA TRP A 211 -24.27 -1.90 8.05
C TRP A 211 -23.71 -3.24 7.57
N LYS A 212 -24.57 -4.26 7.53
CA LYS A 212 -24.19 -5.63 7.20
C LYS A 212 -23.45 -5.74 5.85
N GLN A 213 -23.96 -5.07 4.82
CA GLN A 213 -23.42 -5.16 3.45
C GLN A 213 -22.51 -4.00 3.06
N THR A 214 -22.56 -2.88 3.79
CA THR A 214 -21.81 -1.66 3.47
C THR A 214 -21.25 -1.05 4.75
N LYS A 215 -19.93 -0.88 4.79
CA LYS A 215 -19.20 -0.29 5.92
C LYS A 215 -18.24 0.78 5.42
N VAL A 216 -17.99 1.79 6.25
CA VAL A 216 -16.87 2.71 6.07
C VAL A 216 -15.63 2.04 6.66
N GLN A 217 -14.53 2.02 5.90
CA GLN A 217 -13.24 1.45 6.30
C GLN A 217 -12.25 2.58 6.60
N LEU A 218 -11.47 2.39 7.65
CA LEU A 218 -10.22 3.08 7.92
C LEU A 218 -9.13 2.03 8.17
N GLN A 219 -7.96 2.20 7.56
CA GLN A 219 -6.83 1.31 7.76
C GLN A 219 -5.53 2.12 7.86
N ALA A 220 -4.68 1.73 8.79
CA ALA A 220 -3.32 2.23 8.90
C ALA A 220 -2.35 1.08 8.68
N VAL A 221 -1.40 1.27 7.77
CA VAL A 221 -0.34 0.33 7.42
C VAL A 221 1.01 1.01 7.65
N TYR A 222 1.82 0.46 8.55
CA TYR A 222 3.19 0.92 8.75
C TYR A 222 4.16 -0.05 8.09
N SER A 223 5.27 0.43 7.54
CA SER A 223 6.23 -0.39 6.78
C SER A 223 7.63 -0.30 7.37
N PHE A 224 8.15 -1.43 7.86
CA PHE A 224 9.51 -1.59 8.34
C PHE A 224 10.39 -2.20 7.24
N HIS A 225 11.37 -1.43 6.76
CA HIS A 225 12.29 -1.86 5.70
C HIS A 225 13.46 -0.87 5.53
N LYS A 226 14.46 -1.27 4.75
CA LYS A 226 15.67 -0.48 4.43
C LYS A 226 15.69 0.15 3.03
N ILE A 227 14.61 0.01 2.26
CA ILE A 227 14.52 0.63 0.92
C ILE A 227 14.77 2.15 1.06
N PRO A 228 15.70 2.73 0.28
CA PRO A 228 15.98 4.15 0.31
C PRO A 228 14.77 4.96 -0.14
N TYR A 229 14.67 6.20 0.34
CA TYR A 229 13.65 7.18 -0.03
C TYR A 229 12.24 6.59 -0.24
N SER A 230 11.62 6.18 0.85
CA SER A 230 10.35 5.46 0.83
C SER A 230 9.34 6.05 1.81
N GLU A 231 8.06 5.86 1.52
CA GLU A 231 7.01 6.10 2.51
C GLU A 231 6.99 4.99 3.57
N LYS A 232 6.75 5.36 4.82
CA LYS A 232 6.67 4.42 5.95
C LYS A 232 5.25 4.16 6.42
N LEU A 233 4.32 5.10 6.18
CA LEU A 233 2.96 5.02 6.67
C LEU A 233 1.99 5.25 5.50
N ASN A 234 1.00 4.37 5.39
CA ASN A 234 -0.17 4.54 4.54
C ASN A 234 -1.41 4.54 5.42
N ILE A 235 -2.17 5.62 5.37
CA ILE A 235 -3.52 5.67 5.93
C ILE A 235 -4.47 5.64 4.75
N ASN A 236 -5.40 4.70 4.75
CA ASN A 236 -6.45 4.64 3.73
C ASN A 236 -7.84 4.61 4.35
N GLY A 237 -8.76 5.30 3.69
CA GLY A 237 -10.15 5.41 4.10
C GLY A 237 -11.08 5.24 2.90
N GLY A 238 -12.21 4.56 3.08
CA GLY A 238 -13.10 4.27 1.96
C GLY A 238 -14.36 3.50 2.32
N PHE A 239 -14.98 2.92 1.30
CA PHE A 239 -16.18 2.09 1.44
C PHE A 239 -15.84 0.63 1.21
N TYR A 240 -16.35 -0.22 2.10
CA TYR A 240 -16.22 -1.66 2.08
C TYR A 240 -17.60 -2.28 1.87
N PHE A 241 -17.68 -3.21 0.93
CA PHE A 241 -18.90 -3.90 0.55
C PHE A 241 -18.72 -5.40 0.74
N THR A 242 -19.76 -6.05 1.23
CA THR A 242 -19.82 -7.50 1.37
C THR A 242 -21.13 -8.01 0.79
N LEU A 243 -21.01 -8.96 -0.13
CA LEU A 243 -22.13 -9.69 -0.69
C LEU A 243 -21.98 -11.14 -0.24
N ALA A 244 -22.91 -11.58 0.60
CA ALA A 244 -23.07 -12.99 0.97
C ALA A 244 -24.35 -13.51 0.28
N PRO A 245 -24.37 -14.78 -0.16
CA PRO A 245 -25.57 -15.41 -0.74
C PRO A 245 -26.75 -15.47 0.25
#